data_AF-A0A524PHM7-F1
#
_entry.id   AF-A0A524PHM7-F1
#
_cell.length_a   1.000
_cell.length_b   1.000
_cell.length_c   1.000
_cell.angle_alpha   90.00
_cell.angle_beta   90.00
_cell.angle_gamma   90.00
#
_symmetry.space_group_name_H-M   'P 1'
#
loop_
_entity.id
_entity.type
_entity.pdbx_description
1 polymer ?
#
loop_
_entity_poly.entity_id
_entity_poly.type
_entity_poly.pdbx_seq_one_letter_code
_entity_poly.pdbx_strand_id
1 'polypeptide(L)'
;MLTSQLVQKVFNKLFGLHPDAEALREALLHSADKEPPRVHLAILKLSEGDPLKLLQYIEAARIDYRDVLAWAEYPAQMSSGATYYNTAVEVYEAILEADRQQYQSWLEGHRDPDMDVGSTVENA
;
A
#
# COMPACT_ATOMS: atom_id res chain seq x y z
N MET A 1 -2.32 3.48 12.93
CA MET A 1 -1.93 2.08 12.65
C MET A 1 -2.65 1.62 11.38
N LEU A 2 -2.04 0.79 10.52
CA LEU A 2 -2.76 0.17 9.41
C LEU A 2 -3.72 -0.90 9.96
N THR A 3 -4.97 -0.93 9.50
CA THR A 3 -6.01 -1.80 10.05
C THR A 3 -6.68 -2.62 8.96
N SER A 4 -7.21 -3.79 9.33
CA SER A 4 -8.05 -4.61 8.44
C SER A 4 -9.30 -3.86 7.97
N GLN A 5 -9.80 -2.90 8.75
CA GLN A 5 -10.92 -2.04 8.35
C GLN A 5 -10.53 -1.12 7.19
N LEU A 6 -9.33 -0.54 7.20
CA LEU A 6 -8.85 0.28 6.09
C LEU A 6 -8.67 -0.57 4.82
N VAL A 7 -8.14 -1.79 4.95
CA VAL A 7 -8.04 -2.74 3.84
C VAL A 7 -9.42 -3.02 3.24
N GLN A 8 -10.41 -3.37 4.06
CA GLN A 8 -11.76 -3.66 3.60
C GLN A 8 -12.39 -2.47 2.89
N LYS A 9 -12.17 -1.25 3.40
CA LYS A 9 -12.68 -0.03 2.80
C LYS A 9 -12.06 0.24 1.43
N VAL A 10 -10.73 0.18 1.34
CA VAL A 10 -10.01 0.36 0.06
C VAL A 10 -10.46 -0.70 -0.94
N PHE A 11 -10.56 -1.96 -0.51
CA PHE A 11 -11.07 -3.05 -1.34
C PHE A 11 -12.48 -2.75 -1.86
N ASN A 12 -13.41 -2.37 -0.99
CA ASN A 12 -14.79 -2.06 -1.39
C ASN A 12 -14.86 -0.87 -2.36
N LYS A 13 -14.01 0.15 -2.18
CA LYS A 13 -13.95 1.31 -3.07
C LYS A 13 -13.46 0.92 -4.47
N LEU A 14 -12.47 0.03 -4.56
CA LEU A 14 -11.85 -0.37 -5.83
C LEU A 14 -12.64 -1.47 -6.56
N PHE A 15 -13.14 -2.45 -5.81
CA PHE A 15 -13.69 -3.70 -6.36
C PHE A 15 -15.11 -4.01 -5.91
N GLY A 16 -15.74 -3.20 -5.04
CA GLY A 16 -17.03 -3.55 -4.42
C GLY A 16 -18.20 -3.73 -5.40
N LEU A 17 -18.09 -3.20 -6.63
CA LEU A 17 -19.08 -3.38 -7.70
C LEU A 17 -18.64 -4.40 -8.76
N HIS A 18 -17.45 -5.00 -8.61
CA HIS A 18 -16.95 -6.01 -9.53
C HIS A 18 -17.75 -7.31 -9.36
N PRO A 19 -18.15 -8.02 -10.44
CA PRO A 19 -18.93 -9.27 -10.33
C PRO A 19 -18.21 -10.33 -9.48
N ASP A 20 -16.88 -10.37 -9.53
CA ASP A 20 -16.05 -11.32 -8.78
C ASP A 20 -15.48 -10.74 -7.47
N ALA A 21 -16.04 -9.66 -6.93
CA ALA A 21 -15.52 -8.99 -5.73
C ALA A 21 -15.27 -9.94 -4.55
N GLU A 22 -16.16 -10.91 -4.35
CA GLU A 22 -16.02 -11.89 -3.28
C GLU A 22 -14.78 -12.78 -3.49
N ALA A 23 -14.62 -13.33 -4.69
CA ALA A 23 -13.49 -14.19 -5.03
C ALA A 23 -12.15 -13.43 -4.95
N LEU A 24 -12.13 -12.17 -5.40
CA LEU A 24 -10.96 -11.30 -5.30
C LEU A 24 -10.60 -10.99 -3.85
N ARG A 25 -11.61 -10.79 -2.98
CA ARG A 25 -11.39 -10.55 -1.55
C ARG A 25 -10.80 -11.78 -0.88
N GLU A 26 -11.37 -12.96 -1.14
CA GLU A 26 -10.85 -14.22 -0.59
C GLU A 26 -9.42 -14.48 -1.06
N ALA A 27 -9.11 -14.26 -2.34
CA ALA A 27 -7.75 -14.38 -2.85
C ALA A 27 -6.77 -13.43 -2.13
N LEU A 28 -7.19 -12.18 -1.89
CA LEU A 28 -6.39 -11.19 -1.16
C LEU A 28 -6.16 -11.60 0.30
N LEU A 29 -7.19 -12.07 1.01
CA LEU A 29 -7.07 -12.48 2.42
C LEU A 29 -6.06 -13.60 2.64
N HIS A 30 -5.86 -14.47 1.64
CA HIS A 30 -4.91 -15.59 1.68
C HIS A 30 -3.58 -15.27 0.97
N SER A 31 -3.26 -13.98 0.77
CA SER A 31 -2.05 -13.57 0.05
C SER A 31 -0.84 -13.32 0.96
N ALA A 32 -1.05 -13.11 2.27
CA ALA A 32 0.01 -12.77 3.19
C ALA A 32 -0.23 -13.27 4.62
N ASP A 33 0.73 -14.03 5.16
CA ASP A 33 0.75 -14.43 6.57
C ASP A 33 1.44 -13.38 7.47
N LYS A 34 2.33 -12.57 6.88
CA LYS A 34 3.14 -11.56 7.58
C LYS A 34 2.68 -10.15 7.20
N GLU A 35 2.56 -9.30 8.22
CA GLU A 35 2.06 -7.92 8.08
C GLU A 35 0.80 -7.79 7.18
N PRO A 36 -0.25 -8.63 7.34
CA PRO A 36 -1.29 -8.76 6.32
C PRO A 36 -1.94 -7.43 5.93
N PRO A 37 -2.30 -6.53 6.87
CA PRO A 37 -2.87 -5.23 6.49
C PRO A 37 -1.96 -4.38 5.61
N ARG A 38 -0.64 -4.42 5.83
CA ARG A 38 0.34 -3.63 5.06
C ARG A 38 0.52 -4.21 3.66
N VAL A 39 0.67 -5.53 3.56
CA VAL A 39 0.81 -6.23 2.28
C VAL A 39 -0.46 -6.10 1.43
N HIS A 40 -1.63 -6.27 2.03
CA HIS A 40 -2.90 -6.12 1.31
C HIS A 40 -3.07 -4.70 0.76
N LEU A 41 -2.70 -3.66 1.52
CA LEU A 41 -2.73 -2.28 1.03
C LEU A 41 -1.74 -2.03 -0.10
N ALA A 42 -0.55 -2.63 -0.05
CA ALA A 42 0.43 -2.57 -1.14
C ALA A 42 -0.12 -3.21 -2.42
N ILE A 43 -0.70 -4.40 -2.32
CA ILE A 43 -1.37 -5.09 -3.43
C ILE A 43 -2.50 -4.23 -4.00
N LEU A 44 -3.35 -3.67 -3.15
CA LEU A 44 -4.47 -2.81 -3.57
C LEU A 44 -3.98 -1.55 -4.28
N LYS A 45 -2.94 -0.87 -3.74
CA LYS A 45 -2.32 0.29 -4.38
C LYS A 45 -1.80 -0.05 -5.77
N LEU A 46 -1.02 -1.11 -5.89
CA LEU A 46 -0.39 -1.53 -7.14
C LEU A 46 -1.41 -2.02 -8.18
N SER A 47 -2.53 -2.59 -7.72
CA SER A 47 -3.59 -3.04 -8.61
C SER A 47 -4.36 -1.92 -9.31
N GLU A 48 -4.42 -0.72 -8.71
CA GLU A 48 -5.15 0.44 -9.27
C GLU A 48 -6.63 0.14 -9.63
N GLY A 49 -7.26 -0.84 -8.96
CA GLY A 49 -8.62 -1.27 -9.28
C GLY A 49 -8.74 -2.26 -10.45
N ASP A 50 -7.62 -2.72 -11.01
CA ASP A 50 -7.59 -3.76 -12.04
C ASP A 50 -7.50 -5.16 -11.38
N PRO A 51 -8.51 -6.05 -11.60
CA PRO A 51 -8.54 -7.38 -10.98
C PRO A 51 -7.41 -8.29 -11.48
N LEU A 52 -6.92 -8.12 -12.72
CA LEU A 52 -5.81 -8.91 -13.23
C LEU A 52 -4.50 -8.50 -12.55
N LYS A 53 -4.27 -7.20 -12.36
CA LYS A 53 -3.12 -6.72 -11.59
C LYS A 53 -3.20 -7.17 -10.13
N LEU A 54 -4.39 -7.15 -9.51
CA LEU A 54 -4.60 -7.65 -8.16
C LEU A 54 -4.07 -9.09 -8.02
N LEU A 55 -4.51 -9.98 -8.91
CA LEU A 55 -4.08 -11.38 -8.90
C LEU A 55 -2.57 -11.53 -9.16
N GLN A 56 -2.00 -10.74 -10.07
CA GLN A 56 -0.55 -10.73 -10.31
C GLN A 56 0.24 -10.38 -9.05
N TYR A 57 -0.16 -9.33 -8.32
CA TYR A 57 0.52 -8.92 -7.11
C TYR A 57 0.26 -9.84 -5.91
N ILE A 58 -0.88 -10.55 -5.89
CA ILE A 58 -1.11 -11.66 -4.94
C ILE A 58 -0.08 -12.76 -5.15
N GLU A 59 0.14 -13.20 -6.41
CA GLU A 59 1.16 -14.23 -6.68
C GLU A 59 2.57 -13.74 -6.35
N ALA A 60 2.89 -12.49 -6.66
CA ALA A 60 4.17 -11.90 -6.27
C ALA A 60 4.36 -11.89 -4.74
N ALA A 61 3.33 -11.53 -3.98
CA ALA A 61 3.39 -11.48 -2.51
C ALA A 61 3.60 -12.86 -1.88
N ARG A 62 3.05 -13.92 -2.50
CA ARG A 62 3.27 -15.31 -2.07
C ARG A 62 4.72 -15.76 -2.27
N ILE A 63 5.40 -15.23 -3.28
CA ILE A 63 6.83 -15.51 -3.53
C ILE A 63 7.69 -14.71 -2.55
N ASP A 64 7.55 -13.38 -2.57
CA ASP A 64 8.19 -12.49 -1.61
C ASP A 64 7.37 -11.20 -1.43
N TYR A 65 6.64 -11.13 -0.32
CA TYR A 65 5.84 -9.95 0.02
C TYR A 65 6.67 -8.67 0.16
N ARG A 66 7.99 -8.76 0.43
CA ARG A 66 8.85 -7.59 0.58
C ARG A 66 9.06 -6.86 -0.73
N ASP A 67 9.06 -7.58 -1.85
CA ASP A 67 9.13 -6.97 -3.18
C ASP A 67 7.86 -6.16 -3.45
N VAL A 68 6.69 -6.70 -3.09
CA VAL A 68 5.41 -6.00 -3.23
C VAL A 68 5.36 -4.76 -2.34
N LEU A 69 5.87 -4.84 -1.11
CA LEU A 69 6.03 -3.66 -0.25
C LEU A 69 7.00 -2.65 -0.88
N ALA A 70 8.13 -3.09 -1.41
CA ALA A 70 9.11 -2.20 -2.04
C ALA A 70 8.52 -1.47 -3.25
N TRP A 71 7.81 -2.17 -4.13
CA TRP A 71 7.16 -1.57 -5.30
C TRP A 71 6.06 -0.59 -4.92
N ALA A 72 5.32 -0.87 -3.84
CA ALA A 72 4.24 0.00 -3.39
C ALA A 72 4.74 1.22 -2.61
N GLU A 73 5.74 1.06 -1.74
CA GLU A 73 6.17 2.09 -0.79
C GLU A 73 7.39 2.88 -1.27
N TYR A 74 8.18 2.36 -2.21
CA TYR A 74 9.42 2.97 -2.72
C TYR A 74 9.54 2.95 -4.27
N PRO A 75 8.49 3.33 -5.04
CA PRO A 75 8.51 3.20 -6.50
C PRO A 75 9.59 4.04 -7.20
N ALA A 76 9.86 5.26 -6.74
CA ALA A 76 10.90 6.11 -7.32
C ALA A 76 12.31 5.57 -7.01
N GLN A 77 12.54 5.10 -5.79
CA GLN A 77 13.79 4.45 -5.43
C GLN A 77 14.04 3.20 -6.28
N MET A 78 13.01 2.37 -6.48
CA MET A 78 13.12 1.14 -7.28
C MET A 78 13.33 1.39 -8.78
N SER A 79 12.80 2.49 -9.33
CA SER A 79 12.89 2.81 -10.77
C SER A 79 14.10 3.66 -11.15
N SER A 80 14.66 4.44 -10.22
CA SER A 80 15.81 5.32 -10.48
C SER A 80 17.15 4.59 -10.52
N GLY A 81 17.25 3.39 -9.94
CA GLY A 81 18.53 2.73 -9.67
C GLY A 81 19.38 3.45 -8.62
N ALA A 82 18.80 4.45 -7.94
CA ALA A 82 19.45 5.18 -6.87
C ALA A 82 19.57 4.30 -5.64
N THR A 83 20.78 4.28 -5.10
CA THR A 83 21.13 3.64 -3.84
C THR A 83 21.89 4.65 -3.00
N TYR A 84 21.95 4.39 -1.70
CA TYR A 84 22.79 5.16 -0.78
C TYR A 84 24.27 5.24 -1.22
N TYR A 85 24.77 4.26 -1.98
CA TYR A 85 26.18 4.17 -2.36
C TYR A 85 26.53 4.85 -3.69
N ASN A 86 25.54 5.12 -4.56
CA ASN A 86 25.79 5.62 -5.92
C ASN A 86 25.13 6.98 -6.21
N THR A 87 24.49 7.58 -5.21
CA THR A 87 23.74 8.83 -5.33
C THR A 87 24.13 9.75 -4.19
N ALA A 88 24.13 11.07 -4.43
CA ALA A 88 24.32 12.05 -3.35
C ALA A 88 23.26 11.83 -2.26
N VAL A 89 23.67 11.92 -0.99
CA VAL A 89 22.79 11.61 0.15
C VAL A 89 21.51 12.42 0.10
N GLU A 90 21.62 13.71 -0.22
CA GLU A 90 20.50 14.64 -0.31
C GLU A 90 19.50 14.23 -1.40
N VAL A 91 19.99 13.71 -2.53
CA VAL A 91 19.14 13.22 -3.63
C VAL A 91 18.47 11.91 -3.24
N TYR A 92 19.19 11.00 -2.59
CA TYR A 92 18.62 9.73 -2.11
C TYR A 92 17.54 9.96 -1.05
N GLU A 93 17.77 10.86 -0.08
CA GLU A 93 16.79 11.25 0.92
C GLU A 93 15.55 11.91 0.29
N ALA A 94 15.75 12.78 -0.72
CA ALA A 94 14.63 13.39 -1.44
C ALA A 94 13.77 12.35 -2.18
N ILE A 95 14.37 11.30 -2.74
CA ILE A 95 13.64 10.19 -3.37
C ILE A 95 12.80 9.43 -2.32
N LEU A 96 13.41 9.07 -1.19
CA LEU A 96 12.70 8.35 -0.12
C LEU A 96 11.55 9.18 0.45
N GLU A 97 11.74 10.49 0.59
CA GLU A 97 10.72 11.38 1.10
C GLU A 97 9.57 11.56 0.09
N ALA A 98 9.88 11.68 -1.20
CA ALA A 98 8.86 11.73 -2.24
C ALA A 98 8.01 10.44 -2.28
N ASP A 99 8.65 9.28 -2.18
CA ASP A 99 7.97 7.98 -2.10
C ASP A 99 7.08 7.89 -0.84
N ARG A 100 7.58 8.34 0.31
CA ARG A 100 6.80 8.40 1.56
C ARG A 100 5.56 9.28 1.43
N GLN A 101 5.72 10.49 0.90
CA GLN A 101 4.62 11.45 0.70
C GLN A 101 3.58 10.91 -0.29
N GLN A 102 4.03 10.26 -1.35
CA GLN A 102 3.17 9.63 -2.35
C GLN A 102 2.31 8.52 -1.72
N TYR A 103 2.92 7.65 -0.91
CA TYR A 103 2.21 6.56 -0.26
C TYR A 103 1.24 7.07 0.82
N GLN A 104 1.64 8.07 1.61
CA GLN A 104 0.78 8.71 2.61
C GLN A 104 -0.43 9.40 1.96
N SER A 105 -0.21 10.19 0.91
CA SER A 105 -1.29 10.86 0.17
C SER A 105 -2.28 9.84 -0.40
N TRP A 106 -1.78 8.72 -0.92
CA TRP A 106 -2.63 7.63 -1.38
C TRP A 106 -3.46 7.02 -0.25
N LEU A 107 -2.87 6.76 0.92
CA LEU A 107 -3.60 6.24 2.08
C LEU A 107 -4.65 7.23 2.58
N GLU A 108 -4.32 8.51 2.67
CA GLU A 108 -5.22 9.58 3.11
C GLU A 108 -6.42 9.74 2.18
N GLY A 109 -6.23 9.64 0.86
CA GLY A 109 -7.33 9.62 -0.12
C GLY A 109 -8.31 8.43 0.02
N HIS A 110 -8.01 7.48 0.91
CA HIS A 110 -8.85 6.34 1.25
C HIS A 110 -9.30 6.33 2.72
N ARG A 111 -8.72 7.17 3.59
CA ARG A 111 -9.19 7.35 4.97
C ARG A 111 -10.45 8.21 4.99
N ASP A 112 -11.30 8.02 6.01
CA ASP A 112 -12.36 8.98 6.28
C ASP A 112 -11.77 10.16 7.06
N PRO A 113 -12.22 11.39 6.81
CA PRO A 113 -11.84 12.54 7.64
C PRO A 113 -12.26 12.36 9.12
N ASP A 114 -13.27 11.54 9.40
CA ASP A 114 -13.81 11.32 10.76
C ASP A 114 -13.04 10.28 11.59
N MET A 115 -12.00 9.65 11.03
CA MET A 115 -11.15 8.67 11.75
C MET A 115 -9.92 9.31 12.41
N ASP A 116 -9.80 10.64 12.39
CA ASP A 116 -8.73 11.41 13.04
C ASP A 116 -9.16 12.10 14.35
N VAL A 117 -10.20 11.59 15.02
CA VAL A 117 -10.49 11.99 16.41
C VAL A 117 -9.61 11.18 17.36
N GLY A 118 -8.31 11.41 17.29
CA GLY A 118 -7.32 10.67 18.08
C GLY A 118 -6.02 11.43 18.36
N SER A 119 -5.97 12.73 18.05
CA SER A 119 -4.84 13.60 18.38
C SER A 119 -5.31 14.91 19.03
N THR A 120 -6.20 14.79 20.01
CA THR A 120 -6.31 15.80 21.06
C THR A 120 -5.84 15.16 22.36
N VAL A 121 -4.54 15.31 22.64
CA VAL A 121 -4.09 15.39 24.02
C VAL A 121 -3.49 16.78 24.16
N GLU A 122 -4.36 17.71 24.59
CA GLU A 122 -3.93 18.83 25.40
C GLU A 122 -3.13 18.28 26.58
N ASN A 123 -1.99 18.89 26.87
CA ASN A 123 -1.61 19.19 28.24
C ASN A 123 -0.69 20.41 28.24
N ALA A 124 -1.30 21.51 28.67
CA ALA A 124 -0.83 22.54 29.61
C ALA A 124 0.65 22.92 29.64
#